data_AF-A0A8E2I3J2-F1
#
_entry.id   AF-A0A8E2I3J2-F1
#
_cell.length_a   1.000
_cell.length_b   1.000
_cell.length_c   1.000
_cell.angle_alpha   90.00
_cell.angle_beta   90.00
_cell.angle_gamma   90.00
#
_symmetry.space_group_name_H-M   'P 1'
#
loop_
_entity.id
_entity.type
_entity.pdbx_description
1 polymer ?
#
loop_
_entity_poly.entity_id
_entity_poly.type
_entity_poly.pdbx_seq_one_letter_code
_entity_poly.pdbx_strand_id
1 'polypeptide(L)'
;MNKKVAFTITDLGRTIGTNVREKLCDKQISDSTAIKWATKYGNTTKEHTNVHTEAGGIGLHIIEEFLTENNGVFQIISGNGYWENNEGLIHQRNLDFYFPGTVVNIISKLENTFTWQNDILF
;
A
#
# COMPACT_ATOMS: atom_id res chain seq x y z
N MET A 1 -8.26 -19.90 -17.96
CA MET A 1 -7.33 -20.08 -16.82
C MET A 1 -7.02 -18.68 -16.32
N ASN A 2 -7.43 -18.35 -15.10
CA ASN A 2 -7.32 -16.98 -14.56
C ASN A 2 -5.86 -16.73 -14.17
N LYS A 3 -5.07 -16.12 -15.06
CA LYS A 3 -3.64 -15.93 -14.87
C LYS A 3 -3.43 -14.71 -13.96
N LYS A 4 -2.73 -14.89 -12.85
CA LYS A 4 -2.37 -13.81 -11.92
C LYS A 4 -0.85 -13.69 -11.83
N VAL A 5 -0.37 -12.48 -11.62
CA VAL A 5 1.01 -12.19 -11.22
C VAL A 5 1.00 -11.52 -9.86
N ALA A 6 1.97 -11.87 -9.01
CA ALA A 6 2.14 -11.28 -7.69
C ALA A 6 3.56 -10.73 -7.57
N PHE A 7 3.66 -9.47 -7.15
CA PHE A 7 4.91 -8.82 -6.78
C PHE A 7 4.87 -8.50 -5.30
N THR A 8 5.87 -8.98 -4.57
CA THR A 8 6.02 -8.67 -3.15
C THR A 8 7.28 -7.84 -2.94
N ILE A 9 7.11 -6.68 -2.32
CA ILE A 9 8.19 -5.78 -1.93
C ILE A 9 8.26 -5.79 -0.41
N THR A 10 9.45 -5.98 0.14
CA THR A 10 9.62 -6.01 1.60
C THR A 10 10.85 -5.24 2.02
N ASP A 11 10.72 -4.59 3.17
CA ASP A 11 11.82 -3.97 3.91
C ASP A 11 11.76 -4.38 5.38
N LEU A 12 12.90 -4.28 6.07
CA LEU A 12 13.05 -4.53 7.52
C LEU A 12 13.29 -3.24 8.30
N GLY A 13 12.65 -2.16 7.87
CA GLY A 13 12.80 -0.83 8.44
C GLY A 13 11.74 -0.49 9.48
N ARG A 14 11.51 0.81 9.62
CA ARG A 14 10.54 1.34 10.59
C ARG A 14 9.12 1.07 10.09
N THR A 15 8.31 0.41 10.92
CA THR A 15 6.92 0.07 10.59
C THR A 15 6.07 1.31 10.30
N ILE A 16 5.05 1.17 9.46
CA ILE A 16 4.03 2.21 9.21
C ILE A 16 3.37 2.65 10.52
N GLY A 17 2.99 1.69 11.37
CA GLY A 17 2.36 1.98 12.66
C GLY A 17 3.17 2.94 13.54
N THR A 18 4.48 2.72 13.63
CA THR A 18 5.36 3.61 14.40
C THR A 18 5.38 5.03 13.83
N ASN A 19 5.53 5.17 12.51
CA ASN A 19 5.55 6.50 11.88
C ASN A 19 4.22 7.25 12.03
N VAL A 20 3.09 6.55 11.88
CA VAL A 20 1.75 7.16 11.97
C VAL A 20 1.43 7.58 13.40
N ARG A 21 1.69 6.72 14.40
CA ARG A 21 1.45 7.04 15.81
C ARG A 21 2.24 8.28 16.26
N GLU A 22 3.48 8.42 15.80
CA GLU A 22 4.28 9.61 16.09
C GLU A 22 3.76 10.85 15.38
N LYS A 23 3.45 10.75 14.08
CA LYS A 23 2.93 11.88 13.30
C LYS A 23 1.63 12.44 13.88
N LEU A 24 0.75 11.56 14.34
CA LEU A 24 -0.57 11.92 14.86
C LEU A 24 -0.58 12.14 16.37
N CYS A 25 0.56 11.96 17.05
CA CYS A 25 0.68 11.99 18.50
C CYS A 25 -0.32 11.07 19.24
N ASP A 26 -0.72 9.95 18.62
CA ASP A 26 -1.70 9.01 19.15
C ASP A 26 -1.12 7.60 19.24
N LYS A 27 -0.80 7.17 20.46
CA LYS A 27 -0.22 5.84 20.72
C LYS A 27 -1.23 4.69 20.66
N GLN A 28 -2.53 4.97 20.64
CA GLN A 28 -3.58 3.95 20.67
C GLN A 28 -3.95 3.42 19.28
N ILE A 29 -3.44 4.05 18.21
CA ILE A 29 -3.68 3.59 16.84
C ILE A 29 -3.02 2.22 16.64
N SER A 30 -3.85 1.21 16.39
CA SER A 30 -3.39 -0.13 16.03
C SER A 30 -2.65 -0.12 14.69
N ASP A 31 -1.74 -1.08 14.48
CA ASP A 31 -0.96 -1.14 13.24
C ASP A 31 -1.86 -1.30 11.99
N SER A 32 -2.92 -2.13 12.04
CA SER A 32 -3.87 -2.24 10.93
C SER A 32 -4.59 -0.91 10.62
N THR A 33 -4.93 -0.13 11.66
CA THR A 33 -5.55 1.19 11.48
C THR A 33 -4.56 2.20 10.91
N ALA A 34 -3.30 2.15 11.33
CA ALA A 34 -2.25 3.00 10.79
C ALA A 34 -1.98 2.71 9.32
N ILE A 35 -2.00 1.45 8.90
CA ILE A 35 -1.89 1.08 7.47
C ILE A 35 -3.05 1.65 6.68
N LYS A 36 -4.29 1.49 7.15
CA LYS A 36 -5.48 2.09 6.52
C LYS A 36 -5.38 3.62 6.41
N TRP A 37 -4.78 4.29 7.40
CA TRP A 37 -4.53 5.72 7.33
C TRP A 37 -3.50 6.04 6.23
N ALA A 38 -2.41 5.29 6.17
CA ALA A 38 -1.33 5.51 5.20
C ALA A 38 -1.72 5.26 3.74
N THR A 39 -2.78 4.49 3.48
CA THR A 39 -3.30 4.28 2.11
C THR A 39 -4.21 5.39 1.61
N LYS A 40 -4.59 6.36 2.46
CA LYS A 40 -5.42 7.49 2.02
C LYS A 40 -4.61 8.57 1.31
N TYR A 41 -5.21 9.14 0.27
CA TYR A 41 -4.62 10.20 -0.52
C TYR A 41 -4.09 11.35 0.34
N GLY A 42 -2.83 11.72 0.12
CA GLY A 42 -2.19 12.87 0.78
C GLY A 42 -1.72 12.61 2.20
N ASN A 43 -2.02 11.44 2.80
CA ASN A 43 -1.53 11.12 4.14
C ASN A 43 -0.04 10.81 4.11
N THR A 44 0.73 11.61 4.85
CA THR A 44 2.18 11.51 4.89
C THR A 44 2.70 11.75 6.30
N THR A 45 3.75 11.01 6.67
CA THR A 45 4.51 11.24 7.90
C THR A 45 5.76 12.09 7.66
N LYS A 46 6.05 12.48 6.40
CA LYS A 46 7.13 13.41 6.09
C LYS A 46 6.79 14.78 6.68
N GLU A 47 7.74 15.39 7.38
CA GLU A 47 7.60 16.77 7.85
C GLU A 47 7.97 17.75 6.72
N HIS A 48 7.13 18.76 6.49
CA HIS A 48 7.36 19.80 5.50
C HIS A 48 8.27 20.88 6.08
N THR A 49 9.51 20.53 6.40
CA THR A 49 10.44 21.47 7.05
C THR A 49 11.15 22.41 6.08
N ASN A 50 11.09 22.13 4.77
CA ASN A 50 11.76 22.93 3.73
C ASN A 50 10.80 23.24 2.57
N VAL A 51 10.87 24.47 2.05
CA VAL A 51 9.98 25.03 0.99
C VAL A 51 10.03 24.25 -0.35
N HIS A 52 10.91 23.25 -0.49
CA HIS A 52 11.06 22.40 -1.66
C HIS A 52 10.76 20.91 -1.42
N THR A 53 10.01 20.55 -0.37
CA THR A 53 9.65 19.13 -0.17
C THR A 53 8.69 18.62 -1.25
N GLU A 54 9.10 17.57 -1.96
CA GLU A 54 8.25 16.75 -2.80
C GLU A 54 6.98 16.32 -2.04
N ALA A 55 5.82 16.36 -2.69
CA ALA A 55 4.57 15.90 -2.10
C ALA A 55 4.70 14.43 -1.67
N GLY A 56 4.61 14.16 -0.37
CA GLY A 56 4.55 12.81 0.19
C GLY A 56 3.12 12.26 0.20
N GLY A 57 2.96 10.96 0.43
CA GLY A 57 1.63 10.37 0.73
C GLY A 57 0.75 10.07 -0.48
N ILE A 58 1.32 10.05 -1.69
CA ILE A 58 0.57 9.76 -2.92
C ILE A 58 0.77 8.30 -3.38
N GLY A 59 1.97 7.74 -3.18
CA GLY A 59 2.36 6.45 -3.78
C GLY A 59 1.46 5.26 -3.42
N LEU A 60 1.17 5.04 -2.13
CA LEU A 60 0.33 3.91 -1.70
C LEU A 60 -1.12 4.04 -2.21
N HIS A 61 -1.63 5.27 -2.26
CA HIS A 61 -2.96 5.54 -2.76
C HIS A 61 -3.07 5.26 -4.27
N ILE A 62 -2.09 5.71 -5.08
CA ILE A 62 -2.05 5.43 -6.52
C ILE A 62 -2.04 3.91 -6.78
N ILE A 63 -1.23 3.16 -6.01
CA ILE A 63 -1.15 1.70 -6.18
C ILE A 63 -2.50 1.04 -5.80
N GLU A 64 -3.13 1.47 -4.71
CA GLU A 64 -4.46 1.02 -4.32
C GLU A 64 -5.50 1.27 -5.42
N GLU A 65 -5.56 2.50 -5.94
CA GLU A 65 -6.51 2.92 -6.97
C GLU A 65 -6.31 2.11 -8.26
N PHE A 66 -5.07 2.06 -8.76
CA PHE A 66 -4.72 1.27 -9.95
C PHE A 66 -5.14 -0.19 -9.82
N LEU A 67 -4.87 -0.83 -8.68
CA LEU A 67 -5.26 -2.22 -8.47
C LEU A 67 -6.77 -2.39 -8.35
N THR A 68 -7.47 -1.45 -7.70
CA THR A 68 -8.93 -1.49 -7.60
C THR A 68 -9.59 -1.41 -8.99
N GLU A 69 -9.11 -0.51 -9.85
CA GLU A 69 -9.60 -0.31 -11.22
C GLU A 69 -9.32 -1.52 -12.13
N ASN A 70 -8.22 -2.24 -11.88
CA ASN A 70 -7.80 -3.40 -12.68
C ASN A 70 -8.15 -4.75 -12.04
N ASN A 71 -9.12 -4.76 -11.12
CA ASN A 71 -9.57 -5.94 -10.38
C ASN A 71 -8.42 -6.76 -9.77
N GLY A 72 -7.41 -6.05 -9.26
CA GLY A 72 -6.28 -6.58 -8.52
C GLY A 72 -6.53 -6.64 -7.02
N VAL A 73 -5.50 -7.10 -6.30
CA VAL A 73 -5.48 -7.16 -4.84
C VAL A 73 -4.24 -6.45 -4.33
N PHE A 74 -4.45 -5.53 -3.39
CA PHE A 74 -3.38 -4.82 -2.70
C PHE A 74 -3.34 -5.27 -1.24
N GLN A 75 -2.20 -5.76 -0.75
CA GLN A 75 -2.05 -6.19 0.65
C GLN A 75 -0.83 -5.53 1.27
N ILE A 76 -0.96 -5.16 2.54
CA ILE A 76 0.13 -4.61 3.32
C ILE A 76 0.16 -5.30 4.68
N ILE A 77 1.35 -5.75 5.08
CA ILE A 77 1.68 -6.15 6.45
C ILE A 77 2.72 -5.18 6.98
N SER A 78 2.53 -4.62 8.17
CA SER A 78 3.55 -3.83 8.85
C SER A 78 3.35 -3.87 10.36
N GLY A 79 4.39 -4.23 11.11
CA GLY A 79 4.24 -4.54 12.53
C GLY A 79 3.29 -5.72 12.74
N ASN A 80 2.29 -5.55 13.60
CA ASN A 80 1.19 -6.50 13.77
C ASN A 80 0.04 -6.25 12.78
N GLY A 81 0.08 -5.21 11.95
CA GLY A 81 -1.05 -4.84 11.11
C GLY A 81 -1.11 -5.65 9.82
N TYR A 82 -2.30 -6.10 9.44
CA TYR A 82 -2.64 -6.54 8.09
C TYR A 82 -3.79 -5.70 7.54
N TRP A 83 -3.65 -5.28 6.30
CA TRP A 83 -4.66 -4.58 5.54
C TRP A 83 -4.65 -5.08 4.09
N GLU A 84 -5.82 -5.26 3.52
CA GLU A 84 -6.04 -5.68 2.15
C GLU A 84 -7.17 -4.86 1.52
N ASN A 85 -6.98 -4.47 0.28
CA ASN A 85 -8.03 -4.07 -0.64
C ASN A 85 -8.10 -5.10 -1.77
N ASN A 86 -9.18 -5.86 -1.81
CA ASN A 86 -9.46 -6.86 -2.83
C ASN A 86 -10.63 -6.38 -3.68
N GLU A 87 -10.34 -5.76 -4.82
CA GLU A 87 -11.37 -5.28 -5.75
C GLU A 87 -12.38 -4.31 -5.07
N GLY A 88 -11.91 -3.45 -4.17
CA GLY A 88 -12.71 -2.50 -3.39
C GLY A 88 -13.22 -3.05 -2.05
N LEU A 89 -13.07 -4.35 -1.79
CA LEU A 89 -13.41 -4.96 -0.51
C LEU A 89 -12.24 -4.84 0.47
N ILE A 90 -12.44 -4.04 1.52
CA ILE A 90 -11.41 -3.80 2.53
C ILE A 90 -11.48 -4.85 3.63
N HIS A 91 -10.37 -5.57 3.83
CA HIS A 91 -10.16 -6.47 4.95
C HIS A 91 -8.98 -5.97 5.79
N GLN A 92 -9.16 -5.84 7.10
CA GLN A 92 -8.06 -5.46 7.99
C GLN A 92 -8.19 -6.18 9.33
N ARG A 93 -7.04 -6.52 9.92
CA ARG A 93 -6.94 -7.12 11.27
C ARG A 93 -5.53 -6.93 11.79
N ASN A 94 -5.35 -7.02 13.11
CA ASN A 94 -4.02 -7.26 13.66
C ASN A 94 -3.74 -8.76 13.65
N LEU A 95 -2.49 -9.12 13.37
CA LEU A 95 -1.95 -10.46 13.34
C LEU A 95 -1.37 -10.80 14.72
N ASP A 96 -1.37 -12.09 15.05
CA ASP A 96 -0.80 -12.61 16.30
C ASP A 96 0.74 -12.68 16.27
N PHE A 97 1.36 -12.21 15.19
CA PHE A 97 2.80 -12.09 15.04
C PHE A 97 3.19 -10.68 14.57
N TYR A 98 4.41 -10.29 14.92
CA TYR A 98 5.00 -9.01 14.54
C TYR A 98 5.95 -9.20 13.36
N PHE A 99 5.78 -8.40 12.30
CA PHE A 99 6.74 -8.26 11.22
C PHE A 99 7.57 -6.97 11.39
N PRO A 100 8.91 -7.05 11.56
CA PRO A 100 9.77 -5.91 11.82
C PRO A 100 10.07 -5.09 10.54
N GLY A 101 9.05 -4.49 9.95
CA GLY A 101 9.17 -3.72 8.72
C GLY A 101 7.85 -3.58 7.98
N THR A 102 7.91 -3.61 6.65
CA THR A 102 6.72 -3.62 5.79
C THR A 102 6.84 -4.71 4.72
N VAL A 103 5.73 -5.39 4.45
CA VAL A 103 5.51 -6.23 3.28
C VAL A 103 4.37 -5.62 2.49
N VAL A 104 4.60 -5.36 1.22
CA VAL A 104 3.59 -4.89 0.28
C VAL A 104 3.44 -5.93 -0.81
N ASN A 105 2.23 -6.43 -1.00
CA ASN A 105 1.90 -7.38 -2.06
C ASN A 105 0.96 -6.74 -3.07
N ILE A 106 1.34 -6.81 -4.34
CA ILE A 106 0.60 -6.31 -5.50
C ILE A 106 0.25 -7.51 -6.35
N ILE A 107 -1.02 -7.88 -6.40
CA ILE A 107 -1.52 -9.00 -7.18
C ILE A 107 -2.38 -8.46 -8.32
N SER A 108 -1.96 -8.71 -9.55
CA SER A 108 -2.69 -8.26 -10.74
C SER A 108 -3.20 -9.46 -11.56
N LYS A 109 -4.37 -9.31 -12.17
CA LYS A 109 -4.90 -10.25 -13.17
C LYS A 109 -4.22 -9.97 -14.51
N LEU A 110 -3.79 -11.01 -15.19
CA LEU A 110 -3.17 -10.94 -16.53
C LEU A 110 -4.22 -11.09 -17.65
N GLU A 111 -5.48 -10.78 -17.36
CA GLU A 111 -6.60 -10.90 -18.30
C GLU A 111 -6.71 -9.64 -19.15
N ASN A 112 -5.69 -9.38 -19.97
CA ASN A 112 -5.77 -8.43 -21.08
C ASN A 112 -5.07 -9.05 -22.29
N THR A 113 -5.83 -9.30 -23.35
CA THR A 113 -5.26 -9.65 -24.64
C THR A 113 -4.80 -8.35 -25.25
N PHE A 114 -3.49 -8.08 -25.28
CA PHE A 114 -2.96 -6.99 -26.09
C PHE A 114 -3.31 -7.28 -27.55
N THR A 115 -4.38 -6.66 -28.07
CA THR A 115 -4.52 -6.49 -29.51
C THR A 115 -3.52 -5.43 -29.91
N TRP A 116 -2.42 -5.83 -30.55
CA TRP A 116 -1.44 -4.92 -31.10
C TRP A 116 -2.15 -3.94 -32.05
N GLN A 117 -2.39 -2.72 -31.59
CA GLN A 117 -2.68 -1.58 -32.46
C GLN A 117 -1.58 -0.56 -32.23
N ASN A 118 -0.66 -0.59 -33.19
CA ASN A 118 0.47 0.33 -33.44
C ASN A 118 1.75 0.05 -32.66
N ASP A 119 2.83 0.06 -33.45
CA ASP A 119 4.21 -0.15 -33.04
C ASP A 119 4.60 0.79 -31.90
N ILE A 120 5.28 0.25 -30.90
CA ILE A 120 5.92 1.02 -29.84
C ILE A 120 7.09 1.77 -30.48
N LEU A 121 6.89 3.06 -30.79
CA LEU A 121 7.99 3.99 -31.03
C LEU A 121 8.54 4.38 -29.65
N PHE A 122 9.78 3.98 -29.39
CA PHE A 122 10.59 4.50 -28.28
C PHE A 122 10.99 5.96 -28.54
#